data_AF-A0A972L8N5-F1
#
_entry.id   AF-A0A972L8N5-F1
#
_cell.length_a   1.000
_cell.length_b   1.000
_cell.length_c   1.000
_cell.angle_alpha   90.00
_cell.angle_beta   90.00
_cell.angle_gamma   90.00
#
_symmetry.space_group_name_H-M   'P 1'
#
loop_
_entity.id
_entity.type
_entity.pdbx_description
1 polymer ?
#
loop_
_entity_poly.entity_id
_entity_poly.type
_entity_poly.pdbx_seq_one_letter_code
_entity_poly.pdbx_strand_id
1 'polypeptide(L)'
;MLKLEYGKPQHEKPASFTRFVLPFAYSLQRLNVRKGTSDTDYQWKEIHEDRYWREKYFTPETGKVLFKRAKWFQLEQVDKEWDWTYPMYFREGRILPISMSKPRLVLFEYTEEERRDIPEGGDLLQVGFLVIELFFTKVPEDTSLDMPTLDDLLELNEQFRYWERPFDRHECKGLLDLMGDIPASFGSKETLADRAIKPEQDLYAERWKSFLRFPICCQGKTFRFSTDLIYADNRTFTWACAILPNGGGDLRRQYGHFLKPWELGHWIKLLNVDAPGDSPYATHLSRTFEREWAEERTYKRWEEEGTFYGFNYHSGAMLAPPDSDPNLCEHF
;
A
#
# COMPACT_ATOMS: atom_id res chain seq x y z
N MET A 1 -0.71 -23.18 -9.09
CA MET A 1 -0.44 -21.77 -8.76
C MET A 1 -1.62 -20.94 -9.22
N LEU A 2 -2.17 -20.12 -8.34
CA LEU A 2 -3.34 -19.29 -8.61
C LEU A 2 -2.87 -18.03 -9.32
N LYS A 3 -3.22 -17.88 -10.60
CA LYS A 3 -2.81 -16.73 -11.42
C LYS A 3 -3.68 -15.52 -11.11
N LEU A 4 -3.05 -14.36 -10.98
CA LEU A 4 -3.72 -13.10 -10.74
C LEU A 4 -4.00 -12.35 -12.05
N GLU A 5 -5.12 -11.63 -12.08
CA GLU A 5 -5.29 -10.53 -13.02
C GLU A 5 -4.36 -9.38 -12.62
N TYR A 6 -3.72 -8.78 -13.63
CA TYR A 6 -2.73 -7.72 -13.47
C TYR A 6 -3.05 -6.55 -14.41
N GLY A 7 -2.34 -5.44 -14.20
CA GLY A 7 -2.55 -4.20 -14.92
C GLY A 7 -2.91 -3.07 -13.95
N LYS A 8 -3.20 -1.89 -14.51
CA LYS A 8 -3.48 -0.72 -13.69
C LYS A 8 -4.92 -0.77 -13.17
N PRO A 9 -5.17 -0.80 -11.84
CA PRO A 9 -6.51 -1.03 -11.28
C PRO A 9 -7.58 0.01 -11.63
N GLN A 10 -7.16 1.19 -12.09
CA GLN A 10 -8.03 2.31 -12.44
C GLN A 10 -8.43 2.31 -13.94
N HIS A 11 -8.04 1.29 -14.71
CA HIS A 11 -8.38 1.15 -16.14
C HIS A 11 -9.57 0.21 -16.35
N GLU A 12 -9.92 -0.05 -17.62
CA GLU A 12 -11.11 -0.80 -18.06
C GLU A 12 -11.21 -2.23 -17.54
N LYS A 13 -10.12 -2.81 -16.99
CA LYS A 13 -10.10 -4.17 -16.45
C LYS A 13 -9.70 -4.19 -14.98
N PRO A 14 -10.44 -4.91 -14.13
CA PRO A 14 -10.05 -5.21 -12.76
C PRO A 14 -8.66 -5.85 -12.71
N ALA A 15 -7.85 -5.43 -11.74
CA ALA A 15 -6.50 -5.95 -11.55
C ALA A 15 -6.19 -6.05 -10.06
N SER A 16 -5.28 -6.97 -9.72
CA SER A 16 -4.80 -7.14 -8.35
C SER A 16 -3.90 -5.99 -7.93
N PHE A 17 -4.02 -5.55 -6.68
CA PHE A 17 -3.21 -4.46 -6.13
C PHE A 17 -3.11 -4.55 -4.61
N THR A 18 -2.12 -3.85 -4.07
CA THR A 18 -2.04 -3.58 -2.63
C THR A 18 -1.83 -2.10 -2.40
N ARG A 19 -2.65 -1.53 -1.53
CA ARG A 19 -2.56 -0.17 -1.06
C ARG A 19 -2.05 -0.14 0.38
N PHE A 20 -0.99 0.62 0.59
CA PHE A 20 -0.40 0.90 1.89
C PHE A 20 -0.75 2.33 2.27
N VAL A 21 -1.34 2.51 3.45
CA VAL A 21 -1.65 3.82 4.02
C VAL A 21 -0.78 3.99 5.27
N LEU A 22 0.10 4.98 5.23
CA LEU A 22 1.13 5.18 6.24
C LEU A 22 0.78 6.43 7.06
N PRO A 23 0.40 6.27 8.33
CA PRO A 23 0.12 7.40 9.21
C PRO A 23 1.41 8.04 9.71
N PHE A 24 1.44 9.37 9.73
CA PHE A 24 2.57 10.11 10.29
C PHE A 24 2.08 11.43 10.89
N ALA A 25 2.70 11.86 11.98
CA ALA A 25 2.52 13.21 12.49
C ALA A 25 3.38 14.17 11.66
N TYR A 26 2.89 15.38 11.41
CA TYR A 26 3.56 16.32 10.53
C TYR A 26 3.61 17.73 11.08
N SER A 27 4.63 18.45 10.63
CA SER A 27 4.74 19.91 10.75
C SER A 27 5.28 20.44 9.43
N LEU A 28 4.72 21.56 8.97
CA LEU A 28 5.09 22.18 7.70
C LEU A 28 5.93 23.43 7.95
N GLN A 29 7.04 23.53 7.23
CA GLN A 29 7.86 24.73 7.15
C GLN A 29 7.64 25.39 5.80
N ARG A 30 7.32 26.68 5.79
CA ARG A 30 7.21 27.43 4.55
C ARG A 30 8.60 27.60 3.95
N LEU A 31 8.72 27.31 2.66
CA LEU A 31 9.92 27.57 1.90
C LEU A 31 9.82 28.92 1.22
N ASN A 32 10.77 29.80 1.51
CA ASN A 32 10.97 31.04 0.75
C ASN A 32 11.73 30.74 -0.54
N VAL A 33 11.11 29.97 -1.44
CA VAL A 33 11.71 29.63 -2.72
C VAL A 33 11.65 30.86 -3.63
N ARG A 34 12.81 31.35 -4.09
CA ARG A 34 12.84 32.31 -5.19
C ARG A 34 12.36 31.58 -6.44
N LYS A 35 11.41 32.18 -7.19
CA LYS A 35 10.91 31.61 -8.46
C LYS A 35 12.08 31.08 -9.30
N GLY A 36 12.10 29.77 -9.57
CA GLY A 36 13.05 29.13 -10.48
C GLY A 36 14.12 28.18 -9.89
N THR A 37 14.13 27.89 -8.58
CA THR A 37 15.20 27.06 -7.97
C THR A 37 14.72 25.73 -7.36
N SER A 38 13.56 25.21 -7.76
CA SER A 38 13.13 23.87 -7.32
C SER A 38 13.86 22.82 -8.14
N ASP A 39 15.02 22.38 -7.66
CA ASP A 39 15.89 21.36 -8.29
C ASP A 39 15.32 19.93 -8.19
N THR A 40 14.01 19.80 -7.94
CA THR A 40 13.34 18.50 -7.81
C THR A 40 12.40 18.28 -8.97
N ASP A 41 12.62 17.18 -9.69
CA ASP A 41 11.71 16.69 -10.74
C ASP A 41 10.32 16.30 -10.20
N TYR A 42 10.09 16.32 -8.89
CA TYR A 42 8.84 15.88 -8.26
C TYR A 42 8.28 16.93 -7.31
N GLN A 43 6.95 17.04 -7.28
CA GLN A 43 6.22 17.91 -6.35
C GLN A 43 4.84 17.37 -6.00
N TRP A 44 4.38 17.64 -4.79
CA TRP A 44 3.00 17.37 -4.39
C TRP A 44 2.08 18.47 -4.90
N LYS A 45 1.10 18.11 -5.73
CA LYS A 45 0.06 19.03 -6.21
C LYS A 45 -1.27 18.74 -5.55
N GLU A 46 -1.97 19.79 -5.12
CA GLU A 46 -3.32 19.66 -4.57
C GLU A 46 -4.25 19.07 -5.63
N ILE A 47 -5.07 18.11 -5.21
CA ILE A 47 -6.11 17.49 -6.04
C ILE A 47 -7.47 17.63 -5.36
N HIS A 48 -8.50 17.83 -6.17
CA HIS A 48 -9.88 17.72 -5.74
C HIS A 48 -10.40 16.37 -6.21
N GLU A 49 -10.57 15.44 -5.28
CA GLU A 49 -11.11 14.14 -5.63
C GLU A 49 -12.64 14.20 -5.54
N ASP A 50 -13.33 13.99 -6.67
CA ASP A 50 -14.79 13.86 -6.67
C ASP A 50 -15.17 12.59 -5.92
N ARG A 51 -15.62 12.79 -4.68
CA ARG A 51 -15.88 11.73 -3.71
C ARG A 51 -17.22 11.91 -3.03
N TYR A 52 -18.14 12.62 -3.68
CA TYR A 52 -19.47 12.89 -3.15
C TYR A 52 -20.18 11.61 -2.69
N TRP A 53 -20.00 10.50 -3.43
CA TRP A 53 -20.56 9.21 -3.02
C TRP A 53 -19.90 8.65 -1.75
N ARG A 54 -18.57 8.75 -1.60
CA ARG A 54 -17.84 8.27 -0.41
C ARG A 54 -18.20 9.02 0.86
N GLU A 55 -18.53 10.31 0.77
CA GLU A 55 -18.95 11.09 1.95
C GLU A 55 -20.19 10.47 2.62
N LYS A 56 -21.07 9.83 1.84
CA LYS A 56 -22.31 9.22 2.35
C LYS A 56 -22.09 7.98 3.24
N TYR A 57 -20.89 7.41 3.26
CA TYR A 57 -20.56 6.21 4.05
C TYR A 57 -20.16 6.54 5.48
N PHE A 58 -19.83 7.80 5.72
CA PHE A 58 -19.33 8.25 6.99
C PHE A 58 -20.41 9.05 7.71
N THR A 59 -20.31 9.09 9.04
CA THR A 59 -21.08 10.07 9.80
C THR A 59 -20.76 11.48 9.28
N PRO A 60 -21.70 12.44 9.36
CA PRO A 60 -21.45 13.80 8.89
C PRO A 60 -20.16 14.42 9.44
N GLU A 61 -19.80 14.09 10.68
CA GLU A 61 -18.58 14.53 11.36
C GLU A 61 -17.32 13.96 10.70
N THR A 62 -17.27 12.64 10.51
CA THR A 62 -16.13 11.96 9.89
C THR A 62 -15.99 12.35 8.42
N GLY A 63 -17.11 12.43 7.68
CA GLY A 63 -17.13 12.88 6.29
C GLY A 63 -16.58 14.31 6.15
N LYS A 64 -16.97 15.22 7.06
CA LYS A 64 -16.43 16.59 7.09
C LYS A 64 -14.92 16.63 7.31
N VAL A 65 -14.38 15.80 8.20
CA VAL A 65 -12.93 15.72 8.43
C VAL A 65 -12.22 15.20 7.17
N LEU A 66 -12.66 14.06 6.63
CA LEU A 66 -11.97 13.37 5.53
C LEU A 66 -12.05 14.09 4.18
N PHE A 67 -13.17 14.77 3.90
CA PHE A 67 -13.44 15.33 2.56
C PHE A 67 -13.49 16.85 2.50
N LYS A 68 -13.76 17.55 3.62
CA LYS A 68 -13.86 19.02 3.63
C LYS A 68 -12.67 19.70 4.30
N ARG A 69 -12.16 19.13 5.40
CA ARG A 69 -11.05 19.71 6.17
C ARG A 69 -9.69 19.17 5.74
N ALA A 70 -9.62 17.91 5.30
CA ALA A 70 -8.39 17.33 4.81
C ALA A 70 -7.98 17.93 3.47
N LYS A 71 -6.67 18.10 3.27
CA LYS A 71 -6.07 18.42 1.98
C LYS A 71 -5.51 17.17 1.33
N TRP A 72 -5.84 16.98 0.06
CA TRP A 72 -5.39 15.86 -0.74
C TRP A 72 -4.38 16.36 -1.76
N PHE A 73 -3.25 15.67 -1.83
CA PHE A 73 -2.20 15.94 -2.79
C PHE A 73 -1.85 14.66 -3.53
N GLN A 74 -1.34 14.83 -4.74
CA GLN A 74 -0.80 13.76 -5.56
C GLN A 74 0.62 14.12 -5.96
N LEU A 75 1.53 13.16 -5.84
CA LEU A 75 2.90 13.35 -6.29
C LEU A 75 2.93 13.31 -7.81
N GLU A 76 3.51 14.33 -8.41
CA GLU A 76 3.67 14.43 -9.86
C GLU A 76 5.13 14.65 -10.22
N GLN A 77 5.54 14.09 -11.35
CA GLN A 77 6.79 14.46 -11.99
C GLN A 77 6.55 15.71 -12.85
N VAL A 78 7.47 16.66 -12.79
CA VAL A 78 7.43 17.88 -13.59
C VAL A 78 7.67 17.50 -15.06
N ASP A 79 6.75 17.93 -15.92
CA ASP A 79 6.81 17.77 -17.38
C ASP A 79 6.92 16.32 -17.90
N LYS A 80 6.54 15.32 -17.09
CA LYS A 80 6.52 13.91 -17.48
C LYS A 80 5.27 13.19 -16.99
N GLU A 81 4.85 12.18 -17.75
CA GLU A 81 3.84 11.24 -17.28
C GLU A 81 4.42 10.34 -16.20
N TRP A 82 3.57 9.90 -15.28
CA TRP A 82 3.98 9.01 -14.20
C TRP A 82 4.07 7.58 -14.71
N ASP A 83 5.28 7.02 -14.76
CA ASP A 83 5.57 5.71 -15.34
C ASP A 83 6.43 4.82 -14.45
N TRP A 84 6.37 5.02 -13.12
CA TRP A 84 7.19 4.25 -12.19
C TRP A 84 6.88 2.75 -12.28
N THR A 85 7.90 1.98 -12.69
CA THR A 85 7.89 0.53 -12.77
C THR A 85 9.24 0.00 -12.34
N TYR A 86 9.24 -1.06 -11.51
CA TYR A 86 10.44 -1.64 -10.94
C TYR A 86 10.44 -3.16 -11.11
N PRO A 87 11.54 -3.77 -11.60
CA PRO A 87 11.69 -5.23 -11.59
C PRO A 87 11.96 -5.69 -10.16
N MET A 88 11.03 -6.47 -9.61
CA MET A 88 11.11 -6.95 -8.24
C MET A 88 11.40 -8.44 -8.21
N TYR A 89 12.29 -8.84 -7.30
CA TYR A 89 12.69 -10.22 -7.10
C TYR A 89 11.77 -10.89 -6.08
N PHE A 90 11.32 -12.09 -6.43
CA PHE A 90 10.47 -12.95 -5.63
C PHE A 90 11.19 -14.27 -5.37
N ARG A 91 10.63 -15.08 -4.46
CA ARG A 91 11.13 -16.44 -4.20
C ARG A 91 11.24 -17.26 -5.50
N GLU A 92 12.08 -18.28 -5.44
CA GLU A 92 12.38 -19.16 -6.59
C GLU A 92 13.06 -18.44 -7.78
N GLY A 93 13.55 -17.21 -7.56
CA GLY A 93 14.26 -16.43 -8.58
C GLY A 93 13.34 -15.78 -9.62
N ARG A 94 12.03 -15.69 -9.34
CA ARG A 94 11.06 -15.02 -10.19
C ARG A 94 11.33 -13.50 -10.17
N ILE A 95 11.23 -12.85 -11.32
CA ILE A 95 11.37 -11.40 -11.44
C ILE A 95 10.10 -10.86 -12.11
N LEU A 96 9.33 -10.06 -11.40
CA LEU A 96 8.07 -9.51 -11.91
C LEU A 96 8.12 -7.98 -11.90
N PRO A 97 7.59 -7.32 -12.95
CA PRO A 97 7.51 -5.87 -12.98
C PRO A 97 6.36 -5.39 -12.08
N ILE A 98 6.69 -4.55 -11.11
CA ILE A 98 5.73 -3.89 -10.21
C ILE A 98 5.65 -2.42 -10.60
N SER A 99 4.43 -1.93 -10.79
CA SER A 99 4.17 -0.52 -11.01
C SER A 99 3.50 0.09 -9.78
N MET A 100 3.64 1.41 -9.65
CA MET A 100 3.08 2.19 -8.56
C MET A 100 2.14 3.23 -9.14
N SER A 101 0.91 3.29 -8.63
CA SER A 101 0.01 4.43 -8.89
C SER A 101 0.63 5.71 -8.31
N LYS A 102 0.28 6.88 -8.87
CA LYS A 102 0.76 8.16 -8.32
C LYS A 102 0.52 8.21 -6.80
N PRO A 103 1.58 8.36 -5.98
CA PRO A 103 1.46 8.49 -4.53
C PRO A 103 0.48 9.60 -4.18
N ARG A 104 -0.31 9.38 -3.14
CA ARG A 104 -1.22 10.40 -2.62
C ARG A 104 -0.84 10.74 -1.20
N LEU A 105 -1.04 12.00 -0.85
CA LEU A 105 -0.79 12.52 0.47
C LEU A 105 -2.07 13.17 0.99
N VAL A 106 -2.46 12.83 2.21
CA VAL A 106 -3.62 13.37 2.89
C VAL A 106 -3.14 14.07 4.13
N LEU A 107 -3.43 15.36 4.29
CA LEU A 107 -3.11 16.12 5.49
C LEU A 107 -4.40 16.49 6.21
N PHE A 108 -4.61 15.93 7.40
CA PHE A 108 -5.76 16.25 8.24
C PHE A 108 -5.49 17.51 9.03
N GLU A 109 -6.52 18.33 9.23
CA GLU A 109 -6.40 19.61 9.95
C GLU A 109 -5.31 20.52 9.36
N TYR A 110 -5.21 20.53 8.02
CA TYR A 110 -4.25 21.36 7.31
C TYR A 110 -4.48 22.85 7.60
N THR A 111 -3.45 23.51 8.12
CA THR A 111 -3.44 24.96 8.37
C THR A 111 -2.36 25.63 7.52
N GLU A 112 -2.69 26.78 6.93
CA GLU A 112 -1.74 27.58 6.16
C GLU A 112 -0.81 28.45 7.02
N GLU A 113 -1.22 28.68 8.26
CA GLU A 113 -0.47 29.52 9.18
C GLU A 113 0.74 28.75 9.71
N GLU A 114 1.93 29.35 9.57
CA GLU A 114 3.09 28.91 10.33
C GLU A 114 2.77 29.10 11.80
N ARG A 115 2.46 28.01 12.50
CA ARG A 115 2.35 28.05 13.95
C ARG A 115 3.75 28.17 14.52
N ARG A 116 4.10 29.39 14.94
CA ARG A 116 5.39 29.70 15.60
C ARG A 116 5.47 29.14 17.02
N ASP A 117 4.33 28.74 17.58
CA ASP A 117 4.17 28.35 18.98
C ASP A 117 3.90 26.84 19.19
N ILE A 118 4.25 25.97 18.22
CA ILE A 118 4.15 24.53 18.45
C ILE A 118 5.28 24.11 19.41
N PRO A 119 4.98 23.48 20.56
CA PRO A 119 5.99 22.97 21.48
C PRO A 119 6.99 22.03 20.78
N GLU A 120 8.22 21.92 21.31
CA GLU A 120 9.14 20.84 20.95
C GLU A 120 8.41 19.49 21.10
N GLY A 121 8.10 18.84 19.99
CA GLY A 121 7.28 17.62 19.94
C GLY A 121 6.09 17.66 18.96
N GLY A 122 5.75 18.82 18.40
CA GLY A 122 4.69 18.91 17.40
C GLY A 122 3.27 18.94 17.99
N ASP A 123 2.27 19.26 17.17
CA ASP A 123 0.86 19.02 17.52
C ASP A 123 0.55 17.57 17.14
N LEU A 124 0.43 16.68 18.13
CA LEU A 124 0.15 15.25 17.90
C LEU A 124 -1.16 15.02 17.13
N LEU A 125 -2.04 16.02 17.05
CA LEU A 125 -3.29 15.96 16.29
C LEU A 125 -3.10 16.30 14.81
N GLN A 126 -1.94 16.83 14.40
CA GLN A 126 -1.58 17.03 12.99
C GLN A 126 -1.05 15.74 12.38
N VAL A 127 -1.99 14.93 11.91
CA VAL A 127 -1.70 13.64 11.28
C VAL A 127 -1.91 13.74 9.77
N GLY A 128 -1.04 13.07 9.03
CA GLY A 128 -1.16 12.88 7.60
C GLY A 128 -1.09 11.40 7.25
N PHE A 129 -1.65 11.04 6.09
CA PHE A 129 -1.51 9.73 5.49
C PHE A 129 -0.74 9.84 4.18
N LEU A 130 0.32 9.06 4.05
CA LEU A 130 0.93 8.74 2.76
C LEU A 130 0.22 7.50 2.22
N VAL A 131 -0.28 7.55 0.99
CA VAL A 131 -0.99 6.44 0.35
C VAL A 131 -0.20 6.00 -0.86
N ILE A 132 0.25 4.74 -0.84
CA ILE A 132 1.02 4.11 -1.90
C ILE A 132 0.22 2.91 -2.40
N GLU A 133 0.08 2.76 -3.71
CA GLU A 133 -0.62 1.62 -4.31
C GLU A 133 0.27 0.96 -5.34
N LEU A 134 0.55 -0.33 -5.12
CA LEU A 134 1.41 -1.17 -5.95
C LEU A 134 0.56 -2.22 -6.65
N PHE A 135 0.93 -2.54 -7.88
CA PHE A 135 0.26 -3.56 -8.68
C PHE A 135 1.23 -4.21 -9.67
N PHE A 136 0.93 -5.43 -10.09
CA PHE A 136 1.67 -6.10 -11.16
C PHE A 136 1.30 -5.48 -12.50
N THR A 137 2.28 -5.22 -13.36
CA THR A 137 2.03 -4.70 -14.72
C THR A 137 2.26 -5.77 -15.79
N LYS A 138 1.91 -5.43 -17.03
CA LYS A 138 2.09 -6.34 -18.16
C LYS A 138 3.57 -6.67 -18.33
N VAL A 139 3.84 -7.96 -18.30
CA VAL A 139 5.15 -8.51 -18.62
C VAL A 139 5.34 -8.42 -20.14
N PRO A 140 6.47 -7.89 -20.65
CA PRO A 140 6.69 -7.78 -22.09
C PRO A 140 6.48 -9.13 -22.80
N GLU A 141 5.80 -9.15 -23.95
CA GLU A 141 5.40 -10.39 -24.64
C GLU A 141 6.60 -11.27 -25.04
N ASP A 142 7.78 -10.66 -25.18
CA ASP A 142 9.04 -11.34 -25.50
C ASP A 142 9.76 -11.94 -24.28
N THR A 143 9.23 -11.74 -23.08
CA THR A 143 9.81 -12.33 -21.86
C THR A 143 9.09 -13.62 -21.51
N SER A 144 9.84 -14.72 -21.33
CA SER A 144 9.33 -16.02 -20.86
C SER A 144 8.92 -15.99 -19.38
N LEU A 145 8.60 -14.81 -18.86
CA LEU A 145 8.31 -14.58 -17.46
C LEU A 145 6.87 -15.04 -17.18
N ASP A 146 6.73 -15.74 -16.05
CA ASP A 146 5.45 -16.26 -15.62
C ASP A 146 4.49 -15.13 -15.21
N MET A 147 3.20 -15.42 -15.36
CA MET A 147 2.12 -14.58 -14.82
C MET A 147 2.27 -14.40 -13.30
N PRO A 148 1.92 -13.23 -12.74
CA PRO A 148 1.87 -13.05 -11.31
C PRO A 148 0.85 -14.01 -10.67
N THR A 149 1.17 -14.47 -9.48
CA THR A 149 0.40 -15.44 -8.71
C THR A 149 0.01 -14.89 -7.35
N LEU A 150 -0.94 -15.54 -6.69
CA LEU A 150 -1.34 -15.17 -5.33
C LEU A 150 -0.14 -15.15 -4.36
N ASP A 151 0.80 -16.09 -4.50
CA ASP A 151 2.01 -16.14 -3.68
C ASP A 151 2.90 -14.91 -3.90
N ASP A 152 3.04 -14.46 -5.16
CA ASP A 152 3.79 -13.24 -5.48
C ASP A 152 3.15 -12.00 -4.80
N LEU A 153 1.82 -11.92 -4.73
CA LEU A 153 1.12 -10.81 -4.04
C LEU A 153 1.30 -10.85 -2.52
N LEU A 154 1.28 -12.04 -1.91
CA LEU A 154 1.56 -12.21 -0.48
C LEU A 154 2.98 -11.77 -0.15
N GLU A 155 3.94 -12.13 -1.00
CA GLU A 155 5.33 -11.72 -0.84
C GLU A 155 5.51 -10.21 -1.05
N LEU A 156 4.85 -9.62 -2.05
CA LEU A 156 4.81 -8.17 -2.25
C LEU A 156 4.31 -7.46 -0.99
N ASN A 157 3.24 -7.95 -0.38
CA ASN A 157 2.69 -7.36 0.84
C ASN A 157 3.72 -7.38 1.98
N GLU A 158 4.49 -8.47 2.12
CA GLU A 158 5.46 -8.61 3.20
C GLU A 158 6.59 -7.60 3.08
N GLN A 159 7.08 -7.38 1.85
CA GLN A 159 8.21 -6.50 1.59
C GLN A 159 7.87 -5.00 1.80
N PHE A 160 6.59 -4.63 1.76
CA PHE A 160 6.14 -3.24 1.84
C PHE A 160 5.26 -2.93 3.08
N ARG A 161 4.90 -3.91 3.90
CA ARG A 161 3.97 -3.66 5.02
C ARG A 161 4.56 -2.84 6.16
N TYR A 162 5.87 -2.93 6.39
CA TYR A 162 6.50 -2.40 7.59
C TYR A 162 7.09 -1.01 7.42
N TRP A 163 6.90 -0.17 8.44
CA TRP A 163 7.55 1.13 8.57
C TRP A 163 8.92 1.00 9.22
N GLU A 164 9.03 0.15 10.23
CA GLU A 164 10.29 -0.19 10.93
C GLU A 164 10.49 -1.70 10.88
N ARG A 165 11.69 -2.16 11.19
CA ARG A 165 11.95 -3.59 11.38
C ARG A 165 11.00 -4.16 12.45
N PRO A 166 10.11 -5.13 12.12
CA PRO A 166 9.05 -5.54 13.03
C PRO A 166 9.55 -6.34 14.25
N PHE A 167 10.63 -7.10 14.08
CA PHE A 167 11.30 -7.83 15.16
C PHE A 167 12.77 -8.09 14.81
N ASP A 168 13.58 -8.36 15.83
CA ASP A 168 15.00 -8.72 15.65
C ASP A 168 15.11 -9.97 14.77
N ARG A 169 15.96 -9.90 13.74
CA ARG A 169 16.14 -10.97 12.74
C ARG A 169 14.99 -11.14 11.75
N HIS A 170 14.08 -10.18 11.62
CA HIS A 170 13.13 -10.16 10.49
C HIS A 170 13.84 -10.27 9.13
N GLU A 171 15.03 -9.69 9.04
CA GLU A 171 15.93 -9.72 7.88
C GLU A 171 16.62 -11.08 7.66
N CYS A 172 16.50 -12.05 8.57
CA CYS A 172 17.24 -13.31 8.47
C CYS A 172 16.58 -14.32 7.51
N LYS A 173 17.44 -14.87 6.63
CA LYS A 173 17.19 -15.83 5.54
C LYS A 173 16.24 -15.32 4.45
N GLY A 174 16.82 -14.92 3.32
CA GLY A 174 16.10 -14.64 2.07
C GLY A 174 15.49 -13.25 1.98
N LEU A 175 15.02 -12.65 3.08
CA LEU A 175 14.36 -11.33 2.99
C LEU A 175 15.31 -10.21 2.55
N LEU A 176 16.55 -10.16 3.06
CA LEU A 176 17.54 -9.20 2.55
C LEU A 176 17.95 -9.49 1.10
N ASP A 177 17.95 -10.76 0.68
CA ASP A 177 18.23 -11.12 -0.71
C ASP A 177 17.08 -10.67 -1.63
N LEU A 178 15.84 -10.70 -1.13
CA LEU A 178 14.63 -10.27 -1.85
C LEU A 178 14.47 -8.74 -1.86
N MET A 179 14.73 -8.09 -0.72
CA MET A 179 14.62 -6.64 -0.55
C MET A 179 15.87 -5.91 -1.05
N GLY A 180 16.99 -6.61 -1.22
CA GLY A 180 18.30 -6.04 -1.50
C GLY A 180 18.31 -5.19 -2.75
N ASP A 181 17.52 -5.57 -3.76
CA ASP A 181 17.40 -4.83 -5.01
C ASP A 181 16.36 -3.71 -4.95
N ILE A 182 15.55 -3.57 -3.90
CA ILE A 182 14.59 -2.45 -3.82
C ILE A 182 15.36 -1.13 -3.67
N PRO A 183 14.97 -0.04 -4.37
CA PRO A 183 15.57 1.26 -4.16
C PRO A 183 15.42 1.72 -2.71
N ALA A 184 16.53 2.13 -2.08
CA ALA A 184 16.53 2.61 -0.69
C ALA A 184 15.78 3.94 -0.52
N SER A 185 15.65 4.70 -1.61
CA SER A 185 14.82 5.90 -1.66
C SER A 185 14.21 6.07 -3.04
N PHE A 186 13.03 6.66 -3.09
CA PHE A 186 12.31 6.89 -4.34
C PHE A 186 13.12 7.77 -5.29
N GLY A 187 13.37 7.26 -6.51
CA GLY A 187 14.17 7.92 -7.54
C GLY A 187 15.69 7.75 -7.37
N SER A 188 16.16 7.00 -6.37
CA SER A 188 17.57 6.64 -6.23
C SER A 188 17.91 5.35 -6.99
N LYS A 189 19.17 5.23 -7.40
CA LYS A 189 19.77 3.97 -7.89
C LYS A 189 20.37 3.13 -6.76
N GLU A 190 20.58 3.75 -5.59
CA GLU A 190 21.09 3.07 -4.40
C GLU A 190 20.01 2.11 -3.89
N THR A 191 20.36 0.84 -3.73
CA THR A 191 19.45 -0.20 -3.28
C THR A 191 19.53 -0.40 -1.76
N LEU A 192 18.60 -1.18 -1.19
CA LEU A 192 18.66 -1.54 0.22
C LEU A 192 19.89 -2.39 0.55
N ALA A 193 20.36 -3.23 -0.37
CA ALA A 193 21.60 -3.99 -0.19
C ALA A 193 22.82 -3.05 -0.05
N ASP A 194 22.89 -1.99 -0.85
CA ASP A 194 23.97 -1.00 -0.77
C ASP A 194 24.02 -0.32 0.62
N ARG A 195 22.85 -0.09 1.23
CA ARG A 195 22.73 0.55 2.55
C ARG A 195 22.80 -0.40 3.74
N ALA A 196 22.44 -1.67 3.58
CA ALA A 196 22.45 -2.68 4.64
C ALA A 196 23.83 -2.89 5.28
N ILE A 197 24.89 -2.38 4.65
CA ILE A 197 26.25 -2.31 5.19
C ILE A 197 26.34 -1.35 6.41
N LYS A 198 25.34 -0.47 6.63
CA LYS A 198 25.28 0.49 7.74
C LYS A 198 24.23 0.09 8.78
N PRO A 199 24.60 -0.54 9.90
CA PRO A 199 23.67 -1.09 10.90
C PRO A 199 22.83 -0.05 11.67
N GLU A 200 23.10 1.24 11.50
CA GLU A 200 22.43 2.33 12.22
C GLU A 200 21.24 2.95 11.46
N GLN A 201 20.98 2.55 10.21
CA GLN A 201 19.89 3.14 9.41
C GLN A 201 18.66 2.24 9.38
N ASP A 202 17.51 2.78 9.78
CA ASP A 202 16.22 2.12 9.58
C ASP A 202 15.81 2.18 8.11
N LEU A 203 16.24 1.16 7.38
CA LEU A 203 16.00 0.96 5.96
C LEU A 203 14.52 0.99 5.57
N TYR A 204 13.64 0.51 6.45
CA TYR A 204 12.20 0.46 6.20
C TYR A 204 11.62 1.87 6.20
N ALA A 205 12.01 2.68 7.18
CA ALA A 205 11.49 4.03 7.35
C ALA A 205 12.00 4.97 6.25
N GLU A 206 13.27 4.87 5.87
CA GLU A 206 13.89 5.74 4.86
C GLU A 206 13.23 5.65 3.49
N ARG A 207 12.81 4.43 3.09
CA ARG A 207 12.08 4.21 1.84
C ARG A 207 10.83 5.07 1.78
N TRP A 208 10.02 5.05 2.84
CA TRP A 208 8.77 5.81 2.92
C TRP A 208 8.99 7.31 3.12
N LYS A 209 9.94 7.69 3.99
CA LYS A 209 10.36 9.09 4.21
C LYS A 209 10.80 9.76 2.92
N SER A 210 11.38 9.01 1.98
CA SER A 210 11.84 9.58 0.71
C SER A 210 10.72 10.22 -0.12
N PHE A 211 9.46 9.83 0.05
CA PHE A 211 8.31 10.50 -0.58
C PHE A 211 7.97 11.84 0.11
N LEU A 212 8.22 11.94 1.40
CA LEU A 212 7.91 13.13 2.20
C LEU A 212 9.00 14.21 2.09
N ARG A 213 10.11 13.96 1.39
CA ARG A 213 11.12 15.00 1.13
C ARG A 213 10.68 16.01 0.06
N PHE A 214 9.71 15.65 -0.77
CA PHE A 214 9.29 16.48 -1.90
C PHE A 214 8.49 17.69 -1.44
N PRO A 215 8.66 18.85 -2.10
CA PRO A 215 7.95 20.06 -1.74
C PRO A 215 6.44 19.92 -2.01
N ILE A 216 5.65 20.58 -1.16
CA ILE A 216 4.20 20.70 -1.30
C ILE A 216 3.86 22.07 -1.88
N CYS A 217 3.22 22.08 -3.04
CA CYS A 217 2.76 23.30 -3.71
C CYS A 217 1.26 23.46 -3.47
N CYS A 218 0.88 24.45 -2.66
CA CYS A 218 -0.51 24.71 -2.29
C CYS A 218 -0.78 26.22 -2.34
N GLN A 219 -1.77 26.63 -3.14
CA GLN A 219 -2.20 28.03 -3.28
C GLN A 219 -1.05 29.04 -3.53
N GLY A 220 -0.06 28.67 -4.36
CA GLY A 220 1.08 29.53 -4.69
C GLY A 220 2.13 29.67 -3.58
N LYS A 221 1.99 28.92 -2.47
CA LYS A 221 3.02 28.76 -1.44
C LYS A 221 3.67 27.38 -1.59
N THR A 222 4.95 27.29 -1.20
CA THR A 222 5.70 26.03 -1.16
C THR A 222 6.02 25.70 0.29
N PHE A 223 5.77 24.46 0.67
CA PHE A 223 6.06 23.94 2.00
C PHE A 223 6.95 22.70 1.90
N ARG A 224 7.63 22.40 3.00
CA ARG A 224 8.26 21.09 3.23
C ARG A 224 7.87 20.57 4.59
N PHE A 225 7.98 19.27 4.78
CA PHE A 225 7.89 18.68 6.10
C PHE A 225 9.11 19.04 6.96
N SER A 226 8.90 19.18 8.26
CA SER A 226 9.98 19.18 9.25
C SER A 226 10.74 17.85 9.22
N THR A 227 12.01 17.85 9.61
CA THR A 227 12.85 16.63 9.65
C THR A 227 12.42 15.65 10.73
N ASP A 228 11.72 16.12 11.77
CA ASP A 228 11.37 15.34 12.95
C ASP A 228 9.95 14.77 12.81
N LEU A 229 9.73 13.99 11.75
CA LEU A 229 8.47 13.27 11.57
C LEU A 229 8.34 12.20 12.66
N ILE A 230 7.26 12.26 13.44
CA ILE A 230 6.91 11.27 14.46
C ILE A 230 5.91 10.29 13.85
N TYR A 231 6.17 8.99 13.99
CA TYR A 231 5.29 7.96 13.45
C TYR A 231 4.30 7.51 14.52
N ALA A 232 3.03 7.47 14.13
CA ALA A 232 1.96 7.07 15.04
C ALA A 232 1.86 5.54 15.16
N ASP A 233 2.31 4.81 14.13
CA ASP A 233 2.27 3.35 14.06
C ASP A 233 3.48 2.82 13.25
N ASN A 234 4.04 1.70 13.68
CA ASN A 234 5.15 1.01 13.01
C ASN A 234 4.69 0.16 11.81
N ARG A 235 3.37 0.07 11.59
CA ARG A 235 2.77 -0.68 10.48
C ARG A 235 1.95 0.23 9.59
N THR A 236 1.99 -0.10 8.30
CA THR A 236 1.08 0.51 7.33
C THR A 236 -0.31 -0.12 7.47
N PHE A 237 -1.36 0.67 7.29
CA PHE A 237 -2.68 0.11 7.05
C PHE A 237 -2.69 -0.49 5.64
N THR A 238 -2.91 -1.80 5.54
CA THR A 238 -2.86 -2.51 4.27
C THR A 238 -4.27 -2.78 3.75
N TRP A 239 -4.51 -2.43 2.49
CA TRP A 239 -5.67 -2.88 1.73
C TRP A 239 -5.20 -3.68 0.52
N ALA A 240 -5.41 -4.98 0.53
CA ALA A 240 -5.00 -5.89 -0.55
C ALA A 240 -6.21 -6.40 -1.34
N CYS A 241 -6.08 -6.41 -2.65
CA CYS A 241 -7.11 -6.92 -3.57
C CYS A 241 -6.47 -7.95 -4.49
N ALA A 242 -6.89 -9.20 -4.39
CA ALA A 242 -6.50 -10.28 -5.27
C ALA A 242 -7.64 -10.58 -6.26
N ILE A 243 -7.42 -10.31 -7.54
CA ILE A 243 -8.37 -10.66 -8.59
C ILE A 243 -7.90 -11.96 -9.24
N LEU A 244 -8.72 -13.00 -9.12
CA LEU A 244 -8.49 -14.31 -9.74
C LEU A 244 -9.54 -14.53 -10.83
N PRO A 245 -9.26 -15.24 -11.94
CA PRO A 245 -10.22 -15.46 -13.02
C PRO A 245 -11.61 -15.94 -12.57
N ASN A 246 -11.67 -16.84 -11.57
CA ASN A 246 -12.92 -17.31 -10.98
C ASN A 246 -13.05 -16.95 -9.48
N GLY A 247 -12.32 -15.93 -9.01
CA GLY A 247 -12.31 -15.52 -7.61
C GLY A 247 -12.03 -16.68 -6.64
N GLY A 248 -12.83 -16.78 -5.58
CA GLY A 248 -12.80 -17.85 -4.61
C GLY A 248 -13.08 -19.25 -5.18
N GLY A 249 -13.67 -19.33 -6.38
CA GLY A 249 -13.86 -20.60 -7.09
C GLY A 249 -12.54 -21.28 -7.46
N ASP A 250 -11.49 -20.51 -7.77
CA ASP A 250 -10.16 -21.07 -8.06
C ASP A 250 -9.51 -21.67 -6.81
N LEU A 251 -9.72 -21.04 -5.64
CA LEU A 251 -9.28 -21.58 -4.35
C LEU A 251 -9.97 -22.91 -4.02
N ARG A 252 -11.30 -22.95 -4.14
CA ARG A 252 -12.09 -24.16 -3.91
C ARG A 252 -11.65 -25.29 -4.84
N ARG A 253 -11.35 -25.00 -6.10
CA ARG A 253 -10.87 -25.98 -7.08
C ARG A 253 -9.49 -26.53 -6.72
N GLN A 254 -8.57 -25.67 -6.27
CA GLN A 254 -7.20 -26.07 -5.98
C GLN A 254 -7.07 -26.83 -4.66
N TYR A 255 -7.83 -26.47 -3.63
CA TYR A 255 -7.63 -26.98 -2.26
C TYR A 255 -8.78 -27.82 -1.71
N GLY A 256 -9.94 -27.83 -2.37
CA GLY A 256 -11.06 -28.69 -2.00
C GLY A 256 -12.41 -27.99 -2.13
N HIS A 257 -13.29 -28.54 -2.97
CA HIS A 257 -14.58 -27.94 -3.31
C HIS A 257 -15.55 -27.78 -2.12
N PHE A 258 -15.36 -28.56 -1.05
CA PHE A 258 -16.23 -28.55 0.13
C PHE A 258 -15.77 -27.59 1.23
N LEU A 259 -14.60 -26.97 1.06
CA LEU A 259 -14.08 -26.04 2.07
C LEU A 259 -14.78 -24.69 1.97
N LYS A 260 -15.19 -24.19 3.13
CA LYS A 260 -15.73 -22.84 3.30
C LYS A 260 -14.61 -21.79 3.19
N PRO A 261 -14.91 -20.53 2.85
CA PRO A 261 -13.88 -19.50 2.64
C PRO A 261 -12.97 -19.27 3.85
N TRP A 262 -13.52 -19.32 5.06
CA TRP A 262 -12.72 -19.19 6.28
C TRP A 262 -11.88 -20.42 6.60
N GLU A 263 -12.30 -21.62 6.16
CA GLU A 263 -11.47 -22.83 6.26
C GLU A 263 -10.27 -22.77 5.31
N LEU A 264 -10.44 -22.07 4.19
CA LEU A 264 -9.35 -21.74 3.28
C LEU A 264 -8.47 -20.66 3.88
N GLY A 265 -9.02 -19.64 4.56
CA GLY A 265 -8.30 -18.53 5.20
C GLY A 265 -7.43 -17.69 4.25
N HIS A 266 -7.53 -17.90 2.93
CA HIS A 266 -6.62 -17.29 1.95
C HIS A 266 -6.78 -15.77 1.86
N TRP A 267 -7.98 -15.24 2.03
CA TRP A 267 -8.16 -13.78 2.02
C TRP A 267 -7.50 -13.12 3.24
N ILE A 268 -7.44 -13.81 4.38
CA ILE A 268 -6.78 -13.28 5.58
C ILE A 268 -5.26 -13.27 5.43
N LYS A 269 -4.72 -14.18 4.62
CA LYS A 269 -3.30 -14.22 4.29
C LYS A 269 -2.87 -12.98 3.51
N LEU A 270 -3.75 -12.37 2.73
CA LEU A 270 -3.48 -11.08 2.08
C LEU A 270 -3.19 -9.94 3.07
N LEU A 271 -3.62 -10.09 4.33
CA LEU A 271 -3.27 -9.16 5.42
C LEU A 271 -1.88 -9.42 5.99
N ASN A 272 -1.21 -10.50 5.57
CA ASN A 272 0.11 -10.96 6.02
C ASN A 272 0.27 -11.02 7.55
N VAL A 273 -0.76 -11.42 8.29
CA VAL A 273 -0.64 -11.51 9.75
C VAL A 273 0.44 -12.47 10.19
N ASP A 274 0.58 -13.58 9.48
CA ASP A 274 1.76 -14.44 9.50
C ASP A 274 2.52 -14.29 8.18
N ALA A 275 3.85 -14.41 8.24
CA ALA A 275 4.69 -14.42 7.05
C ALA A 275 4.39 -15.64 6.16
N PRO A 276 4.54 -15.53 4.82
CA PRO A 276 4.38 -16.68 3.92
C PRO A 276 5.35 -17.80 4.26
N GLY A 277 4.86 -19.04 4.34
CA GLY A 277 5.66 -20.22 4.65
C GLY A 277 6.66 -20.59 3.54
N ASP A 278 7.58 -21.50 3.81
CA ASP A 278 8.68 -21.85 2.88
C ASP A 278 8.22 -22.64 1.63
N SER A 279 6.93 -22.95 1.50
CA SER A 279 6.35 -23.61 0.33
C SER A 279 4.91 -23.14 0.12
N PRO A 280 4.36 -23.20 -1.11
CA PRO A 280 2.95 -22.87 -1.35
C PRO A 280 2.00 -23.68 -0.45
N TYR A 281 2.28 -24.96 -0.23
CA TYR A 281 1.48 -25.79 0.66
C TYR A 281 1.46 -25.25 2.11
N ALA A 282 2.63 -24.89 2.65
CA ALA A 282 2.74 -24.31 3.99
C ALA A 282 2.10 -22.92 4.09
N THR A 283 2.21 -22.11 3.04
CA THR A 283 1.57 -20.79 2.96
C THR A 283 0.05 -20.90 2.97
N HIS A 284 -0.52 -21.82 2.20
CA HIS A 284 -1.96 -21.89 1.94
C HIS A 284 -2.76 -22.76 2.92
N LEU A 285 -2.10 -23.61 3.72
CA LEU A 285 -2.78 -24.39 4.75
C LEU A 285 -3.17 -23.50 5.94
N SER A 286 -4.48 -23.26 6.11
CA SER A 286 -4.97 -22.45 7.22
C SER A 286 -4.84 -23.13 8.58
N ARG A 287 -4.23 -22.42 9.52
CA ARG A 287 -4.12 -22.79 10.95
C ARG A 287 -5.45 -22.57 11.66
N THR A 288 -5.63 -23.18 12.83
CA THR A 288 -6.84 -23.01 13.66
C THR A 288 -7.14 -21.53 13.92
N PHE A 289 -6.11 -20.76 14.32
CA PHE A 289 -6.24 -19.32 14.53
C PHE A 289 -6.72 -18.58 13.27
N GLU A 290 -6.14 -18.84 12.10
CA GLU A 290 -6.52 -18.16 10.86
C GLU A 290 -7.97 -18.46 10.48
N ARG A 291 -8.44 -19.69 10.72
CA ARG A 291 -9.82 -20.09 10.43
C ARG A 291 -10.81 -19.40 11.34
N GLU A 292 -10.56 -19.41 12.65
CA GLU A 292 -11.40 -18.73 13.65
C GLU A 292 -11.45 -17.22 13.36
N TRP A 293 -10.28 -16.64 13.09
CA TRP A 293 -10.16 -15.21 12.81
C TRP A 293 -10.87 -14.80 11.52
N ALA A 294 -10.75 -15.62 10.47
CA ALA A 294 -11.45 -15.44 9.21
C ALA A 294 -12.96 -15.65 9.36
N GLU A 295 -13.42 -16.64 10.12
CA GLU A 295 -14.85 -16.92 10.27
C GLU A 295 -15.61 -15.72 10.83
N GLU A 296 -15.05 -15.05 11.84
CA GLU A 296 -15.65 -13.86 12.46
C GLU A 296 -15.64 -12.62 11.56
N ARG A 297 -14.74 -12.55 10.58
CA ARG A 297 -14.45 -11.33 9.79
C ARG A 297 -14.73 -11.46 8.30
N THR A 298 -15.08 -12.66 7.84
CA THR A 298 -15.50 -12.87 6.46
C THR A 298 -16.94 -12.43 6.30
N TYR A 299 -17.18 -11.43 5.45
CA TYR A 299 -18.53 -11.03 5.09
C TYR A 299 -19.08 -11.95 4.02
N LYS A 300 -20.20 -12.59 4.32
CA LYS A 300 -20.77 -13.69 3.52
C LYS A 300 -21.62 -13.23 2.34
N ARG A 301 -21.88 -11.92 2.22
CA ARG A 301 -22.84 -11.36 1.25
C ARG A 301 -22.51 -11.69 -0.20
N TRP A 302 -21.24 -11.56 -0.58
CA TRP A 302 -20.77 -11.80 -1.95
C TRP A 302 -20.05 -13.15 -2.09
N GLU A 303 -20.19 -14.03 -1.10
CA GLU A 303 -19.50 -15.32 -1.08
C GLU A 303 -19.95 -16.21 -2.24
N GLU A 304 -21.24 -16.17 -2.58
CA GLU A 304 -21.83 -16.96 -3.68
C GLU A 304 -21.29 -16.53 -5.05
N GLU A 305 -20.90 -15.27 -5.19
CA GLU A 305 -20.25 -14.70 -6.39
C GLU A 305 -18.75 -15.03 -6.44
N GLY A 306 -18.22 -15.73 -5.44
CA GLY A 306 -16.79 -16.01 -5.34
C GLY A 306 -15.97 -14.84 -4.80
N THR A 307 -16.60 -13.85 -4.16
CA THR A 307 -15.93 -12.72 -3.52
C THR A 307 -15.77 -12.98 -2.03
N PHE A 308 -14.53 -13.07 -1.56
CA PHE A 308 -14.18 -13.21 -0.14
C PHE A 308 -13.59 -11.89 0.35
N TYR A 309 -14.25 -11.29 1.33
CA TYR A 309 -13.95 -9.94 1.77
C TYR A 309 -14.01 -9.84 3.29
N GLY A 310 -13.06 -9.09 3.87
CA GLY A 310 -13.03 -8.75 5.29
C GLY A 310 -12.10 -7.58 5.60
N PHE A 311 -12.32 -6.95 6.74
CA PHE A 311 -11.45 -5.89 7.25
C PHE A 311 -11.43 -5.86 8.77
N ASN A 312 -10.46 -5.13 9.31
CA ASN A 312 -10.34 -4.73 10.70
C ASN A 312 -9.86 -3.28 10.78
N TYR A 313 -9.59 -2.79 11.98
CA TYR A 313 -9.15 -1.40 12.20
C TYR A 313 -7.83 -1.05 11.50
N HIS A 314 -6.98 -2.04 11.23
CA HIS A 314 -5.63 -1.86 10.70
C HIS A 314 -5.45 -2.34 9.26
N SER A 315 -6.36 -3.14 8.70
CA SER A 315 -6.17 -3.73 7.37
C SER A 315 -7.48 -4.23 6.77
N GLY A 316 -7.53 -4.37 5.45
CA GLY A 316 -8.61 -5.05 4.75
C GLY A 316 -8.10 -5.84 3.56
N ALA A 317 -8.84 -6.87 3.19
CA ALA A 317 -8.50 -7.71 2.07
C ALA A 317 -9.74 -8.15 1.33
N MET A 318 -9.60 -8.23 0.01
CA MET A 318 -10.60 -8.74 -0.90
C MET A 318 -9.94 -9.73 -1.85
N LEU A 319 -10.61 -10.86 -2.07
CA LEU A 319 -10.30 -11.80 -3.13
C LEU A 319 -11.57 -12.00 -3.95
N ALA A 320 -11.52 -11.75 -5.25
CA ALA A 320 -12.74 -11.68 -6.06
C ALA A 320 -12.50 -12.06 -7.52
N PRO A 321 -13.56 -12.42 -8.28
CA PRO A 321 -13.47 -12.52 -9.74
C PRO A 321 -13.39 -11.12 -10.38
N PRO A 322 -13.02 -11.01 -11.68
CA PRO A 322 -12.94 -9.71 -12.35
C PRO A 322 -14.32 -9.03 -12.40
N ASP A 323 -15.37 -9.79 -12.71
CA ASP A 323 -16.72 -9.25 -12.85
C ASP A 323 -17.39 -8.92 -11.51
N SER A 324 -16.67 -9.04 -10.38
CA SER A 324 -17.19 -8.58 -9.11
C SER A 324 -17.15 -7.06 -9.07
N ASP A 325 -18.31 -6.43 -9.03
CA ASP A 325 -18.46 -5.05 -8.55
C ASP A 325 -19.26 -5.10 -7.24
N PRO A 326 -18.68 -5.67 -6.16
CA PRO A 326 -19.40 -5.75 -4.91
C PRO A 326 -19.68 -4.32 -4.47
N ASN A 327 -20.97 -3.98 -4.37
CA ASN A 327 -21.38 -2.70 -3.87
C ASN A 327 -21.05 -2.62 -2.37
N LEU A 328 -19.80 -2.25 -2.06
CA LEU A 328 -19.29 -2.15 -0.69
C LEU A 328 -20.11 -1.16 0.16
N CYS A 329 -21.01 -0.38 -0.44
CA CYS A 329 -21.91 0.52 0.29
C CYS A 329 -23.11 -0.15 0.93
N GLU A 330 -23.48 -1.33 0.46
CA GLU A 330 -24.50 -2.10 1.15
C GLU A 330 -23.96 -2.80 2.41
N HIS A 331 -22.65 -2.72 2.65
CA HIS A 331 -21.99 -3.32 3.80
C HIS A 331 -22.47 -2.75 5.15
N PHE A 332 -22.70 -1.45 5.18
CA PHE A 332 -23.14 -0.67 6.34
C PHE A 332 -24.64 -0.38 6.22
#